data_AF-A0A3Q2PU79-F1
#
_entry.id   AF-A0A3Q2PU79-F1
#
_cell.length_a   1.000
_cell.length_b   1.000
_cell.length_c   1.000
_cell.angle_alpha   90.00
_cell.angle_beta   90.00
_cell.angle_gamma   90.00
#
_symmetry.space_group_name_H-M   'P 1'
#
loop_
_entity.id
_entity.type
_entity.pdbx_description
1 polymer ?
#
loop_
_entity_poly.entity_id
_entity_poly.type
_entity_poly.pdbx_seq_one_letter_code
_entity_poly.pdbx_strand_id
1 'polypeptide(L)'
;MVPVVIVELGQSVNLTCAFEMKYQSNTWLYWFKQSAGDTLNLIVMQQRTTSPMYQPEFNNSRFKITYTDHGSNLTILSIVEQDEGMYHCSQKDTLESTWSGTYLSIKDKRMYSAAIFAMMKIDNTKRKKIAERQMIFVAIKAFGR
;
A
#
# COMPACT_ATOMS: atom_id res chain seq x y z
N MET A 1 -2.73 -16.65 11.25
CA MET A 1 -1.47 -15.95 10.95
C MET A 1 -1.62 -15.32 9.58
N VAL A 2 -1.28 -14.03 9.41
CA VAL A 2 -1.38 -13.35 8.11
C VAL A 2 -0.18 -13.74 7.25
N PRO A 3 -0.37 -14.18 6.00
CA PRO A 3 0.74 -14.47 5.09
C PRO A 3 1.53 -13.19 4.76
N VAL A 4 2.84 -13.34 4.66
CA VAL A 4 3.76 -12.27 4.29
C VAL A 4 4.40 -12.61 2.95
N VAL A 5 4.33 -11.68 2.00
CA VAL A 5 5.01 -11.77 0.71
C VAL A 5 6.12 -10.75 0.68
N ILE A 6 7.35 -11.19 0.42
CA ILE A 6 8.54 -10.34 0.36
C ILE A 6 8.94 -10.16 -1.10
N VAL A 7 9.11 -8.93 -1.56
CA VAL A 7 9.43 -8.60 -2.96
C VAL A 7 10.51 -7.51 -3.05
N GLU A 8 11.33 -7.53 -4.11
CA GLU A 8 12.29 -6.45 -4.35
C GLU A 8 11.68 -5.29 -5.15
N LEU A 9 12.20 -4.08 -4.94
CA LEU A 9 11.84 -2.91 -5.74
C LEU A 9 12.03 -3.16 -7.24
N GLY A 10 11.06 -2.69 -8.03
CA GLY A 10 11.02 -2.85 -9.49
C GLY A 10 10.54 -4.22 -9.96
N GLN A 11 10.45 -5.23 -9.09
CA GLN A 11 9.84 -6.52 -9.46
C GLN A 11 8.32 -6.44 -9.47
N SER A 12 7.68 -7.46 -10.04
CA SER A 12 6.23 -7.62 -9.98
C SER A 12 5.89 -8.70 -8.96
N VAL A 13 4.76 -8.54 -8.28
CA VAL A 13 4.24 -9.51 -7.31
C VAL A 13 2.83 -9.93 -7.69
N ASN A 14 2.48 -11.17 -7.39
CA ASN A 14 1.13 -11.68 -7.54
C ASN A 14 0.59 -12.09 -6.16
N LEU A 15 -0.44 -11.37 -5.69
CA LEU A 15 -1.11 -11.65 -4.43
C LEU A 15 -2.35 -12.48 -4.71
N THR A 16 -2.40 -13.68 -4.12
CA THR A 16 -3.48 -14.64 -4.35
C THR A 16 -4.49 -14.61 -3.20
N CYS A 17 -5.77 -14.69 -3.56
CA CYS A 17 -6.88 -14.76 -2.63
C CYS A 17 -7.77 -15.94 -3.00
N ALA A 18 -7.91 -16.89 -2.07
CA ALA A 18 -8.80 -18.03 -2.25
C ALA A 18 -10.12 -17.77 -1.51
N PHE A 19 -11.22 -18.15 -2.15
CA PHE A 19 -12.56 -18.09 -1.58
C PHE A 19 -13.09 -19.51 -1.44
N GLU A 20 -13.76 -19.80 -0.32
CA GLU A 20 -14.42 -21.09 -0.11
C GLU A 20 -15.62 -21.23 -1.06
N MET A 21 -16.36 -20.13 -1.25
CA MET A 21 -17.51 -20.11 -2.14
C MET A 21 -17.12 -19.80 -3.58
N LYS A 22 -17.83 -20.46 -4.51
CA LYS A 22 -17.66 -20.22 -5.94
C LYS A 22 -18.05 -18.78 -6.29
N TYR A 23 -17.22 -18.11 -7.08
CA TYR A 23 -17.47 -16.78 -7.59
C TYR A 23 -18.61 -16.79 -8.63
N GLN A 24 -19.80 -16.36 -8.22
CA GLN A 24 -21.00 -16.31 -9.05
C GLN A 24 -21.11 -14.98 -9.79
N SER A 25 -22.04 -14.89 -10.75
CA SER A 25 -22.18 -13.71 -11.61
C SER A 25 -22.63 -12.44 -10.87
N ASN A 26 -23.40 -12.58 -9.80
CA ASN A 26 -23.90 -11.49 -8.96
C ASN A 26 -22.93 -11.12 -7.81
N THR A 27 -21.95 -11.97 -7.52
CA THR A 27 -20.99 -11.77 -6.43
C THR A 27 -20.03 -10.64 -6.78
N TRP A 28 -19.79 -9.75 -5.82
CA TRP A 28 -18.78 -8.71 -5.96
C TRP A 28 -17.45 -9.14 -5.36
N LEU A 29 -16.38 -8.84 -6.09
CA LEU A 29 -15.01 -9.04 -5.68
C LEU A 29 -14.35 -7.67 -5.48
N TYR A 30 -13.65 -7.53 -4.37
CA TYR A 30 -12.97 -6.30 -4.01
C TYR A 30 -11.51 -6.58 -3.66
N TRP A 31 -10.64 -5.64 -4.04
CA TRP A 31 -9.28 -5.55 -3.53
C TRP A 31 -9.06 -4.20 -2.88
N PHE A 32 -8.42 -4.22 -1.72
CA PHE A 32 -8.11 -3.06 -0.91
C PHE A 32 -6.63 -3.03 -0.56
N LYS A 33 -6.13 -1.83 -0.29
CA LYS A 33 -4.82 -1.58 0.30
C LYS A 33 -4.99 -0.78 1.58
N GLN A 34 -4.20 -1.12 2.58
CA GLN A 34 -4.06 -0.37 3.82
C GLN A 34 -2.57 -0.15 4.09
N SER A 35 -2.14 1.10 3.88
CA SER A 35 -0.79 1.55 4.21
C SER A 35 -0.67 1.81 5.71
N ALA A 36 0.56 1.82 6.25
CA ALA A 36 0.78 2.11 7.67
C ALA A 36 0.29 3.53 8.01
N GLY A 37 -0.62 3.63 8.99
CA GLY A 37 -1.21 4.90 9.41
C GLY A 37 -2.33 5.42 8.51
N ASP A 38 -2.73 4.66 7.49
CA ASP A 38 -3.82 5.00 6.56
C ASP A 38 -5.05 4.11 6.79
N THR A 39 -6.17 4.54 6.22
CA THR A 39 -7.43 3.79 6.18
C THR A 39 -7.43 2.76 5.04
N LEU A 40 -8.52 1.98 4.95
CA LEU A 40 -8.68 0.96 3.93
C LEU A 40 -9.09 1.60 2.60
N ASN A 41 -8.18 1.64 1.63
CA ASN A 41 -8.41 2.21 0.31
C ASN A 41 -8.80 1.13 -0.69
N LEU A 42 -9.91 1.32 -1.40
CA LEU A 42 -10.34 0.42 -2.47
C LEU A 42 -9.41 0.58 -3.67
N ILE A 43 -8.82 -0.53 -4.15
CA ILE A 43 -8.05 -0.55 -5.39
C ILE A 43 -9.02 -0.71 -6.56
N VAL A 44 -9.81 -1.78 -6.50
CA VAL A 44 -10.65 -2.23 -7.61
C VAL A 44 -11.79 -3.09 -7.11
N MET A 45 -12.93 -2.98 -7.80
CA MET A 45 -14.05 -3.89 -7.65
C MET A 45 -14.51 -4.45 -8.99
N GLN A 46 -15.04 -5.67 -8.99
CA GLN A 46 -15.52 -6.34 -10.19
C GLN A 46 -16.64 -7.34 -9.87
N GLN A 47 -17.61 -7.47 -10.79
CA GLN A 47 -18.47 -8.66 -10.91
C GLN A 47 -18.02 -9.49 -12.09
N ARG A 48 -18.39 -10.77 -12.12
CA ARG A 48 -17.92 -11.72 -13.15
C ARG A 48 -18.23 -11.27 -14.58
N THR A 49 -19.39 -10.63 -14.77
CA THR A 49 -19.89 -10.20 -16.08
C THR A 49 -19.53 -8.74 -16.42
N THR A 50 -18.82 -8.04 -15.54
CA THR A 50 -18.51 -6.61 -15.71
C THR A 50 -17.01 -6.37 -15.86
N SER A 51 -16.68 -5.24 -16.48
CA SER A 51 -15.30 -4.75 -16.51
C SER A 51 -14.86 -4.30 -15.11
N PRO A 52 -13.58 -4.49 -14.74
CA PRO A 52 -13.04 -4.00 -13.48
C PRO A 52 -13.19 -2.48 -13.34
N MET A 53 -13.61 -2.04 -12.15
CA MET A 53 -13.72 -0.62 -11.80
C MET A 53 -12.63 -0.25 -10.79
N TYR A 54 -11.62 0.50 -11.24
CA TYR A 54 -10.50 0.96 -10.42
C TYR A 54 -10.80 2.33 -9.80
N GLN A 55 -10.30 2.56 -8.58
CA GLN A 55 -10.28 3.91 -8.01
C GLN A 55 -9.25 4.80 -8.74
N PRO A 56 -9.44 6.13 -8.77
CA PRO A 56 -8.59 7.05 -9.54
C PRO A 56 -7.10 6.99 -9.18
N GLU A 57 -6.79 6.66 -7.93
CA GLU A 57 -5.43 6.54 -7.39
C GLU A 57 -4.69 5.30 -7.92
N PHE A 58 -5.42 4.32 -8.47
CA PHE A 58 -4.88 3.03 -8.89
C PHE A 58 -5.00 2.85 -10.40
N ASN A 59 -3.84 2.77 -11.06
CA ASN A 59 -3.77 2.61 -12.51
C ASN A 59 -3.86 1.13 -12.92
N ASN A 60 -4.82 0.80 -13.79
CA ASN A 60 -5.05 -0.57 -14.31
C ASN A 60 -3.88 -1.15 -15.14
N SER A 61 -2.96 -0.31 -15.61
CA SER A 61 -1.72 -0.75 -16.27
C SER A 61 -0.73 -1.36 -15.28
N ARG A 62 -0.77 -0.91 -14.02
CA ARG A 62 0.13 -1.34 -12.94
C ARG A 62 -0.52 -2.37 -12.02
N PHE A 63 -1.78 -2.15 -11.63
CA PHE A 63 -2.57 -3.06 -10.82
C PHE A 63 -3.48 -3.86 -11.74
N LYS A 64 -3.22 -5.15 -11.87
CA LYS A 64 -3.99 -6.06 -12.73
C LYS A 64 -4.68 -7.09 -11.88
N ILE A 65 -5.97 -7.29 -12.10
CA ILE A 65 -6.71 -8.37 -11.46
C ILE A 65 -6.99 -9.49 -12.44
N THR A 66 -6.93 -10.71 -11.90
CA THR A 66 -7.45 -11.91 -12.53
C THR A 66 -8.36 -12.62 -11.54
N TYR A 67 -9.30 -13.41 -12.03
CA TYR A 67 -10.18 -14.18 -11.17
C TYR A 67 -10.36 -15.58 -11.74
N THR A 68 -10.69 -16.49 -10.83
CA THR A 68 -11.05 -17.88 -11.12
C THR A 68 -12.40 -18.17 -10.48
N ASP A 69 -12.88 -19.40 -10.64
CA ASP A 69 -14.10 -19.84 -9.97
C ASP A 69 -14.00 -19.79 -8.44
N HIS A 70 -12.82 -19.84 -7.84
CA HIS A 70 -12.63 -19.94 -6.38
C HIS A 70 -11.62 -18.93 -5.82
N GLY A 71 -11.38 -17.83 -6.54
CA GLY A 71 -10.37 -16.89 -6.08
C GLY A 71 -10.11 -15.72 -7.01
N SER A 72 -9.29 -14.81 -6.51
CA SER A 72 -8.81 -13.64 -7.23
C SER A 72 -7.31 -13.49 -7.02
N ASN A 73 -6.63 -13.00 -8.04
CA ASN A 73 -5.25 -12.58 -7.89
C ASN A 73 -5.08 -11.11 -8.27
N LEU A 74 -4.35 -10.36 -7.46
CA LEU A 74 -3.91 -9.01 -7.73
C LEU A 74 -2.42 -9.03 -8.08
N THR A 75 -2.12 -8.73 -9.33
CA THR A 75 -0.75 -8.51 -9.80
C THR A 75 -0.41 -7.03 -9.73
N ILE A 76 0.69 -6.70 -9.04
CA ILE A 76 1.21 -5.35 -8.95
C ILE A 76 2.53 -5.31 -9.69
N LEU A 77 2.60 -4.49 -10.75
CA LEU A 77 3.79 -4.36 -11.57
C LEU A 77 4.73 -3.28 -11.03
N SER A 78 6.04 -3.53 -11.14
CA SER A 78 7.10 -2.57 -10.85
C SER A 78 6.99 -1.94 -9.45
N ILE A 79 7.09 -2.77 -8.41
CA ILE A 79 6.93 -2.41 -7.00
C ILE A 79 7.78 -1.18 -6.60
N VAL A 80 7.15 -0.25 -5.89
CA VAL A 80 7.78 0.94 -5.28
C VAL A 80 7.60 0.93 -3.76
N GLU A 81 8.37 1.75 -3.04
CA GLU A 81 8.32 1.81 -1.58
C GLU A 81 6.91 2.03 -1.02
N GLN A 82 6.11 2.84 -1.70
CA GLN A 82 4.74 3.15 -1.27
C GLN A 82 3.80 1.95 -1.37
N ASP A 83 4.15 0.87 -2.08
CA ASP A 83 3.32 -0.33 -2.18
C ASP A 83 3.37 -1.20 -0.92
N GLU A 84 4.34 -1.00 -0.04
CA GLU A 84 4.39 -1.74 1.22
C GLU A 84 3.12 -1.51 2.04
N GLY A 85 2.50 -2.59 2.50
CA GLY A 85 1.25 -2.49 3.24
C GLY A 85 0.44 -3.79 3.25
N MET A 86 -0.70 -3.70 3.92
CA MET A 86 -1.67 -4.77 3.98
C MET A 86 -2.58 -4.72 2.75
N TYR A 87 -2.68 -5.83 2.04
CA TYR A 87 -3.62 -6.00 0.94
C TYR A 87 -4.73 -6.93 1.38
N HIS A 88 -5.97 -6.49 1.18
CA HIS A 88 -7.15 -7.26 1.55
C HIS A 88 -7.97 -7.56 0.31
N CYS A 89 -8.48 -8.77 0.22
CA CYS A 89 -9.48 -9.14 -0.77
C CYS A 89 -10.78 -9.48 -0.04
N SER A 90 -11.90 -9.19 -0.68
CA SER A 90 -13.18 -9.67 -0.19
C SER A 90 -14.10 -10.12 -1.30
N GLN A 91 -14.89 -11.14 -0.98
CA GLN A 91 -16.00 -11.63 -1.79
C GLN A 91 -17.27 -11.34 -1.00
N LYS A 92 -18.15 -10.52 -1.57
CA LYS A 92 -19.46 -10.21 -0.97
C LYS A 92 -20.55 -10.90 -1.77
N ASP A 93 -21.24 -11.82 -1.12
CA ASP A 93 -22.53 -12.33 -1.57
C ASP A 93 -23.66 -11.69 -0.73
N THR A 94 -24.90 -12.07 -1.03
CA THR A 94 -26.15 -11.51 -0.49
C THR A 94 -26.27 -11.67 1.03
N LEU A 95 -25.61 -12.67 1.61
CA LEU A 95 -25.72 -13.04 3.03
C LEU A 95 -24.43 -12.85 3.83
N GLU A 96 -23.25 -13.04 3.22
CA GLU A 96 -21.97 -13.01 3.93
C GLU A 96 -20.83 -12.38 3.11
N SER A 97 -19.79 -11.94 3.80
CA SER A 97 -18.56 -11.41 3.20
C SER A 97 -17.35 -12.18 3.71
N THR A 98 -16.64 -12.83 2.80
CA THR A 98 -15.36 -13.48 3.12
C THR A 98 -14.22 -12.50 2.90
N TRP A 99 -13.30 -12.41 3.85
CA TRP A 99 -12.14 -11.52 3.78
C TRP A 99 -10.84 -12.31 3.94
N SER A 100 -9.82 -11.91 3.21
CA SER A 100 -8.46 -12.42 3.39
C SER A 100 -7.46 -11.30 3.24
N GLY A 101 -6.39 -11.35 4.03
CA GLY A 101 -5.35 -10.34 4.08
C GLY A 101 -3.98 -10.94 3.81
N THR A 102 -3.13 -10.21 3.11
CA THR A 102 -1.71 -10.53 2.91
C THR A 102 -0.90 -9.27 3.14
N TYR A 103 0.19 -9.38 3.90
CA TYR A 103 1.12 -8.28 4.05
C TYR A 103 2.18 -8.34 2.95
N LEU A 104 2.28 -7.26 2.15
CA LEU A 104 3.34 -7.09 1.18
C LEU A 104 4.48 -6.32 1.84
N SER A 105 5.60 -7.00 2.04
CA SER A 105 6.83 -6.42 2.56
C SER A 105 7.82 -6.21 1.42
N ILE A 106 8.47 -5.04 1.40
CA ILE A 106 9.54 -4.79 0.45
C ILE A 106 10.83 -5.28 1.09
N LYS A 107 11.56 -6.13 0.35
CA LYS A 107 12.87 -6.60 0.78
C LYS A 107 13.77 -5.39 0.95
N ASP A 108 14.12 -5.14 2.19
CA ASP A 108 14.88 -3.96 2.54
C ASP A 108 16.28 -4.06 1.92
N LYS A 109 16.56 -3.23 0.91
CA LYS A 109 17.91 -3.04 0.37
C LYS A 109 18.67 -1.97 1.15
N ARG A 110 18.05 -1.34 2.16
CA ARG A 110 18.67 -0.32 3.00
C ARG A 110 19.56 -0.96 4.08
N MET A 111 20.57 -1.71 3.66
CA MET A 111 21.85 -1.60 4.37
C MET A 111 22.43 -0.23 3.99
N TYR A 112 21.90 0.84 4.59
CA TYR A 112 22.63 2.09 4.62
C TYR A 112 23.95 1.80 5.32
N SER A 113 25.06 2.09 4.66
CA SER A 113 26.33 2.12 5.38
C SER A 113 26.20 3.14 6.52
N ALA A 114 26.95 2.92 7.60
CA ALA A 114 26.97 3.86 8.73
C ALA A 114 27.20 5.31 8.29
N ALA A 115 27.92 5.51 7.17
CA ALA A 115 28.15 6.81 6.54
C ALA A 115 26.86 7.48 6.03
N ILE A 116 25.98 6.76 5.31
CA ILE A 116 24.73 7.33 4.79
C ILE A 116 23.78 7.66 5.96
N PHE A 117 23.71 6.78 6.96
CA PHE A 117 22.89 7.01 8.14
C PHE A 117 23.38 8.23 8.96
N ALA A 118 24.70 8.40 9.09
CA ALA A 118 25.31 9.57 9.71
C ALA A 118 25.01 10.85 8.92
N MET A 119 25.13 10.83 7.59
CA MET A 119 24.82 11.98 6.72
C MET A 119 23.35 12.40 6.83
N MET A 120 22.41 11.45 6.78
CA MET A 120 20.98 11.73 6.99
C MET A 120 20.70 12.35 8.37
N LYS A 121 21.34 11.84 9.44
CA LYS A 121 21.23 12.41 10.78
C LYS A 121 21.77 13.85 10.85
N ILE A 122 22.89 14.12 10.20
CA ILE A 122 23.48 15.46 10.14
C ILE A 122 22.52 16.43 9.45
N ASP A 123 21.94 16.06 8.32
CA ASP A 123 21.01 16.92 7.57
C ASP A 123 19.74 17.22 8.36
N ASN A 124 19.17 16.23 9.03
CA ASN A 124 18.00 16.45 9.89
C ASN A 124 18.33 17.35 11.09
N THR A 125 19.50 17.16 11.71
CA THR A 125 19.98 18.00 12.82
C THR A 125 20.23 19.45 12.36
N LYS A 126 20.79 19.64 11.16
CA LYS A 126 20.97 20.97 10.55
C LYS A 126 19.61 21.64 10.31
N ARG A 127 18.64 20.93 9.73
CA ARG A 127 17.28 21.45 9.53
C ARG A 127 16.63 21.88 10.85
N LYS A 128 16.76 21.06 11.90
CA LYS A 128 16.25 21.40 13.24
C LYS A 128 16.92 22.66 13.81
N LYS A 129 18.25 22.76 13.73
CA LYS A 129 18.99 23.96 14.18
C LYS A 129 18.63 25.21 13.38
N ILE A 130 18.40 25.08 12.07
CA ILE A 130 17.94 26.19 11.23
C ILE A 130 16.54 26.63 11.67
N ALA A 131 15.63 25.69 11.90
CA ALA A 131 14.29 25.98 12.40
C ALA A 131 14.33 26.65 13.78
N GLU A 132 15.14 26.15 14.73
CA GLU A 132 15.33 26.76 16.05
C GLU A 132 15.88 28.19 15.96
N ARG A 133 16.90 28.42 15.12
CA ARG A 133 17.45 29.77 14.87
C ARG A 133 16.41 30.70 14.27
N GLN A 134 15.60 30.21 13.33
CA GLN A 134 14.50 30.98 12.74
C GLN A 134 13.44 31.33 13.79
N MET A 135 13.06 30.38 14.65
CA MET A 135 12.09 30.61 15.74
C MET A 135 12.59 31.65 16.74
N ILE A 136 13.87 31.58 17.14
CA ILE A 136 14.49 32.59 18.01
C ILE A 136 14.47 33.97 17.34
N PHE A 137 14.82 34.04 16.06
CA PHE A 137 14.84 35.31 15.32
C PHE A 137 13.45 35.94 15.17
N VAL A 138 12.42 35.11 14.96
CA VAL A 138 11.02 35.55 14.91
C VAL A 138 10.58 36.07 16.28
N ALA A 139 10.91 35.38 17.38
CA ALA A 139 10.58 35.83 18.73
C ALA A 139 11.25 37.18 19.06
N ILE A 140 12.54 37.35 18.78
CA ILE A 140 13.26 38.61 19.01
C ILE A 140 12.59 39.77 18.26
N LYS A 141 12.12 39.55 17.02
CA LYS A 141 11.39 40.57 16.25
C LYS A 141 10.01 40.90 16.80
N ALA A 142 9.33 39.94 17.42
CA ALA A 142 8.00 40.15 17.98
C ALA A 142 8.02 40.91 19.32
N PHE A 143 9.05 40.67 20.15
CA PHE A 143 9.18 41.29 21.49
C PHE A 143 10.09 42.52 21.53
N GLY A 144 10.86 42.79 20.47
CA GLY A 144 11.78 43.93 20.39
C GLY A 144 11.17 45.22 19.83
N ARG A 145 9.87 45.45 20.03
CA ARG A 145 9.16 46.67 19.59
C ARG A 145 8.48 47.36 20.74
#